data_AF-A0A0L6J1D1-F1
#
_entry.id   AF-A0A0L6J1D1-F1
#
_cell.length_a   1.000
_cell.length_b   1.000
_cell.length_c   1.000
_cell.angle_alpha   90.00
_cell.angle_beta   90.00
_cell.angle_gamma   90.00
#
_symmetry.space_group_name_H-M   'P 1'
#
loop_
_entity.id
_entity.type
_entity.pdbx_description
1 polymer ?
#
loop_
_entity_poly.entity_id
_entity_poly.type
_entity_poly.pdbx_seq_one_letter_code
_entity_poly.pdbx_strand_id
1 'polypeptide(L)'
;MTVRLVLYGAGALAREIVDVLERLNAHETAIELQASIVDPGIDAPETFRGKPVVRNVRTFAGDDSLRFVVALGEPGPRARAVAHLRAEIGAQFGSIIDPGVLIGASSRVGAGAVILGHSTITADARLGEHVLVNPGCTIAHDNALEDFATLSPGVHLAGHVQVGEGAFIGTGACVIPKIRIGAHALVGAGAVVIRNVAPGQTVFGNPAHALPARPLRRA
;
A
#
# COMPACT_ATOMS: atom_id res chain seq x y z
N MET A 1 3.89 -3.97 25.34
CA MET A 1 5.22 -4.16 24.71
C MET A 1 5.32 -3.16 23.57
N THR A 2 6.43 -2.44 23.46
CA THR A 2 6.61 -1.43 22.41
C THR A 2 6.99 -2.09 21.09
N VAL A 3 6.29 -1.77 20.00
CA VAL A 3 6.66 -2.23 18.65
C VAL A 3 7.76 -1.33 18.10
N ARG A 4 8.90 -1.91 17.73
CA ARG A 4 10.03 -1.19 17.14
C ARG A 4 9.92 -1.26 15.62
N LEU A 5 9.70 -0.11 14.98
CA LEU A 5 9.40 -0.02 13.56
C LEU A 5 10.57 0.56 12.75
N VAL A 6 10.88 -0.03 11.59
CA VAL A 6 11.75 0.54 10.57
C VAL A 6 10.94 0.77 9.29
N LEU A 7 11.02 1.98 8.74
CA LEU A 7 10.38 2.29 7.46
C LEU A 7 11.34 2.02 6.29
N TYR A 8 10.86 1.44 5.20
CA TYR A 8 11.57 1.46 3.92
C TYR A 8 10.99 2.57 3.05
N GLY A 9 11.71 3.68 2.97
CA GLY A 9 11.29 4.93 2.35
C GLY A 9 11.30 6.07 3.37
N ALA A 10 11.71 7.25 2.91
CA ALA A 10 11.69 8.52 3.65
C ALA A 10 10.91 9.62 2.87
N GLY A 11 10.03 9.19 1.96
CA GLY A 11 9.25 10.06 1.07
C GLY A 11 7.88 10.47 1.61
N ALA A 12 6.97 10.84 0.71
CA ALA A 12 5.63 11.31 1.08
C ALA A 12 4.83 10.28 1.90
N LEU A 13 4.74 9.04 1.43
CA LEU A 13 4.03 7.97 2.15
C LEU A 13 4.64 7.71 3.54
N ALA A 14 5.97 7.80 3.69
CA ALA A 14 6.61 7.65 4.99
C ALA A 14 6.20 8.76 5.98
N ARG A 15 5.99 10.00 5.49
CA ARG A 15 5.49 11.10 6.32
C ARG A 15 4.07 10.82 6.80
N GLU A 16 3.20 10.37 5.90
CA GLU A 16 1.83 10.01 6.25
C GLU A 16 1.78 8.85 7.25
N ILE A 17 2.64 7.84 7.08
CA ILE A 17 2.75 6.74 8.05
C ILE A 17 3.19 7.25 9.42
N VAL A 18 4.17 8.17 9.51
CA VAL A 18 4.58 8.73 10.80
C VAL A 18 3.42 9.46 11.49
N ASP A 19 2.63 10.23 10.76
CA ASP A 19 1.45 10.89 11.34
C ASP A 19 0.42 9.86 11.84
N VAL A 20 0.30 8.70 11.16
CA VAL A 20 -0.51 7.56 11.65
C VAL A 20 0.08 6.96 12.92
N LEU A 21 1.42 6.81 13.04
CA LEU A 21 2.07 6.30 14.25
C LEU A 21 1.78 7.19 15.45
N GLU A 22 1.79 8.51 15.28
CA GLU A 22 1.43 9.47 16.34
C GLU A 22 -0.01 9.24 16.81
N ARG A 23 -0.95 9.05 15.87
CA ARG A 23 -2.35 8.72 16.22
C ARG A 23 -2.49 7.37 16.90
N LEU A 24 -1.80 6.33 16.43
CA LEU A 24 -1.80 5.00 17.06
C LEU A 24 -1.24 5.04 18.48
N ASN A 25 -0.20 5.84 18.72
CA ASN A 25 0.38 6.04 20.04
C ASN A 25 -0.54 6.81 20.98
N ALA A 26 -1.29 7.78 20.46
CA ALA A 26 -2.36 8.44 21.21
C ALA A 26 -3.50 7.47 21.59
N HIS A 27 -3.61 6.33 20.90
CA HIS A 27 -4.50 5.21 21.22
C HIS A 27 -3.76 4.02 21.85
N GLU A 28 -2.67 4.29 22.58
CA GLU A 28 -1.96 3.31 23.43
C GLU A 28 -1.33 2.10 22.70
N THR A 29 -1.11 2.17 21.38
CA THR A 29 -0.50 1.05 20.61
C THR A 29 1.01 0.91 20.86
N ALA A 30 1.68 1.96 21.35
CA ALA A 30 3.12 2.01 21.68
C ALA A 30 4.05 1.51 20.54
N ILE A 31 4.17 2.30 19.48
CA ILE A 31 5.05 2.07 18.33
C ILE A 31 6.15 3.13 18.31
N GLU A 32 7.39 2.70 18.16
CA GLU A 32 8.54 3.60 18.07
C GLU A 32 9.29 3.42 16.74
N LEU A 33 9.36 4.49 15.95
CA LEU A 33 10.21 4.55 14.77
C LEU A 33 11.70 4.48 15.18
N GLN A 34 12.43 3.51 14.65
CA GLN A 34 13.85 3.31 14.91
C GLN A 34 14.72 3.97 13.84
N ALA A 35 14.34 3.83 12.57
CA ALA A 35 15.09 4.31 11.41
C ALA A 35 14.22 4.33 10.16
N SER A 36 14.74 4.93 9.09
CA SER A 36 14.24 4.76 7.72
C SER A 36 15.34 4.18 6.82
N ILE A 37 14.95 3.43 5.80
CA ILE A 37 15.84 2.85 4.79
C ILE A 37 15.57 3.54 3.46
N VAL A 38 16.62 3.83 2.69
CA VAL A 38 16.50 4.21 1.28
C VAL A 38 17.50 3.41 0.45
N ASP A 39 17.18 3.15 -0.82
CA ASP A 39 18.11 2.47 -1.72
C ASP A 39 19.39 3.30 -1.93
N PRO A 40 20.57 2.66 -2.09
CA PRO A 40 21.78 3.36 -2.50
C PRO A 40 21.56 4.18 -3.78
N GLY A 41 22.03 5.42 -3.78
CA GLY A 41 21.89 6.35 -4.92
C GLY A 41 20.58 7.14 -4.94
N ILE A 42 19.64 6.88 -4.03
CA ILE A 42 18.50 7.77 -3.80
C ILE A 42 18.95 8.96 -2.95
N ASP A 43 18.71 10.17 -3.45
CA ASP A 43 18.94 11.40 -2.69
C ASP A 43 17.92 11.49 -1.53
N ALA A 44 18.44 11.58 -0.31
CA ALA A 44 17.67 11.59 0.91
C ALA A 44 18.50 12.22 2.04
N PRO A 45 17.87 12.92 2.99
CA PRO A 45 18.56 13.45 4.16
C PRO A 45 19.15 12.31 5.01
N GLU A 46 20.19 12.61 5.81
CA GLU A 46 20.78 11.65 6.75
C GLU A 46 19.84 11.27 7.91
N THR A 47 18.79 12.07 8.14
CA THR A 47 17.76 11.77 9.14
C THR A 47 16.36 12.03 8.60
N PHE A 48 15.40 11.25 9.09
CA PHE A 48 13.98 11.38 8.81
C PHE A 48 13.23 11.36 10.14
N ARG A 49 12.51 12.44 10.45
CA ARG A 49 11.77 12.62 11.72
C ARG A 49 12.65 12.35 12.96
N GLY A 50 13.90 12.82 12.92
CA GLY A 50 14.86 12.68 14.02
C GLY A 50 15.49 11.28 14.16
N LYS A 51 15.17 10.34 13.26
CA LYS A 51 15.73 8.99 13.23
C LYS A 51 16.68 8.83 12.03
N PRO A 52 17.71 7.95 12.12
CA PRO A 52 18.69 7.80 11.05
C PRO A 52 18.04 7.27 9.75
N VAL A 53 18.54 7.76 8.62
CA VAL A 53 18.28 7.19 7.29
C VAL A 53 19.47 6.32 6.91
N VAL A 54 19.24 5.02 6.72
CA VAL A 54 20.28 4.05 6.37
C VAL A 54 20.14 3.59 4.93
N ARG A 55 21.25 3.20 4.32
CA ARG A 55 21.33 2.78 2.91
C ARG A 55 21.69 1.31 2.74
N ASN A 56 21.84 0.58 3.84
CA ASN A 56 22.16 -0.84 3.86
C ASN A 56 21.20 -1.56 4.81
N VAL A 57 20.35 -2.42 4.26
CA VAL A 57 19.37 -3.19 5.04
C VAL A 57 20.04 -4.11 6.08
N ARG A 58 21.27 -4.57 5.81
CA ARG A 58 22.03 -5.46 6.72
C ARG A 58 22.38 -4.80 8.05
N THR A 59 22.26 -3.49 8.18
CA THR A 59 22.37 -2.79 9.47
C THR A 59 21.40 -3.33 10.51
N PHE A 60 20.30 -3.96 10.10
CA PHE A 60 19.29 -4.55 10.98
C PHE A 60 19.31 -6.08 11.02
N ALA A 61 20.35 -6.73 10.48
CA ALA A 61 20.43 -8.18 10.44
C ALA A 61 20.48 -8.77 11.86
N GLY A 62 19.67 -9.80 12.12
CA GLY A 62 19.64 -10.52 13.40
C GLY A 62 18.83 -9.86 14.52
N ASP A 63 18.16 -8.72 14.28
CA ASP A 63 17.23 -8.12 15.24
C ASP A 63 15.76 -8.52 14.92
N ASP A 64 15.34 -9.67 15.44
CA ASP A 64 13.99 -10.21 15.27
C ASP A 64 12.88 -9.40 15.99
N SER A 65 13.27 -8.43 16.82
CA SER A 65 12.33 -7.53 17.49
C SER A 65 11.80 -6.42 16.58
N LEU A 66 12.46 -6.18 15.44
CA LEU A 66 12.07 -5.13 14.49
C LEU A 66 10.89 -5.58 13.63
N ARG A 67 10.06 -4.61 13.29
CA ARG A 67 9.03 -4.73 12.25
C ARG A 67 9.31 -3.74 11.14
N PHE A 68 9.21 -4.20 9.90
CA PHE A 68 9.45 -3.39 8.72
C PHE A 68 8.12 -3.02 8.07
N VAL A 69 8.01 -1.77 7.63
CA VAL A 69 6.89 -1.28 6.80
C VAL A 69 7.48 -0.61 5.57
N VAL A 70 7.05 -1.05 4.38
CA VAL A 70 7.56 -0.51 3.12
C VAL A 70 6.70 0.67 2.68
N ALA A 71 7.24 1.88 2.85
CA ALA A 71 6.60 3.16 2.56
C ALA A 71 6.86 3.62 1.11
N LEU A 72 6.64 2.73 0.14
CA LEU A 72 6.73 3.01 -1.30
C LEU A 72 5.34 2.89 -1.93
N GLY A 73 4.86 3.96 -2.58
CA GLY A 73 3.49 4.02 -3.11
C GLY A 73 3.22 3.11 -4.31
N GLU A 74 4.22 3.01 -5.19
CA GLU A 74 4.14 2.20 -6.41
C GLU A 74 4.30 0.69 -6.11
N PRO A 75 3.42 -0.18 -6.61
CA PRO A 75 3.46 -1.62 -6.33
C PRO A 75 4.79 -2.29 -6.67
N GLY A 76 5.37 -1.98 -7.83
CA GLY A 76 6.62 -2.60 -8.30
C GLY A 76 7.83 -2.32 -7.39
N PRO A 77 8.18 -1.05 -7.13
CA PRO A 77 9.20 -0.69 -6.14
C PRO A 77 8.92 -1.28 -4.74
N ARG A 78 7.66 -1.25 -4.28
CA ARG A 78 7.26 -1.84 -2.99
C ARG A 78 7.57 -3.34 -2.93
N ALA A 79 7.17 -4.11 -3.94
CA ALA A 79 7.44 -5.54 -4.04
C ALA A 79 8.95 -5.85 -4.06
N ARG A 80 9.74 -5.07 -4.81
CA ARG A 80 11.21 -5.22 -4.84
C ARG A 80 11.86 -4.96 -3.48
N ALA A 81 11.44 -3.92 -2.77
CA ALA A 81 11.95 -3.63 -1.44
C ALA A 81 11.61 -4.73 -0.42
N VAL A 82 10.39 -5.28 -0.47
CA VAL A 82 9.99 -6.43 0.34
C VAL A 82 10.85 -7.65 0.04
N ALA A 83 11.04 -7.99 -1.24
CA ALA A 83 11.89 -9.11 -1.64
C ALA A 83 13.34 -8.93 -1.17
N HIS A 84 13.88 -7.72 -1.30
CA HIS A 84 15.23 -7.39 -0.84
C HIS A 84 15.38 -7.55 0.69
N LEU A 85 14.45 -7.00 1.48
CA LEU A 85 14.44 -7.15 2.94
C LEU A 85 14.33 -8.62 3.39
N ARG A 86 13.47 -9.42 2.73
CA ARG A 86 13.35 -10.86 3.01
C ARG A 86 14.66 -11.60 2.71
N ALA A 87 15.25 -11.35 1.55
CA ALA A 87 16.45 -12.05 1.10
C ALA A 87 17.68 -11.73 1.96
N GLU A 88 17.84 -10.47 2.38
CA GLU A 88 19.05 -10.03 3.08
C GLU A 88 19.02 -10.26 4.58
N ILE A 89 17.85 -10.11 5.21
CA ILE A 89 17.75 -10.09 6.68
C ILE A 89 16.55 -10.89 7.22
N GLY A 90 15.80 -11.61 6.39
CA GLY A 90 14.63 -12.36 6.85
C GLY A 90 13.55 -11.50 7.49
N ALA A 91 13.40 -10.25 7.02
CA ALA A 91 12.59 -9.23 7.67
C ALA A 91 11.15 -9.67 8.00
N GLN A 92 10.71 -9.33 9.22
CA GLN A 92 9.31 -9.46 9.64
C GLN A 92 8.55 -8.16 9.38
N PHE A 93 7.37 -8.23 8.78
CA PHE A 93 6.62 -7.05 8.38
C PHE A 93 5.50 -6.72 9.37
N GLY A 94 5.40 -5.44 9.73
CA GLY A 94 4.26 -4.90 10.46
C GLY A 94 3.23 -4.31 9.49
N SER A 95 1.98 -4.24 9.91
CA SER A 95 0.95 -3.48 9.18
C SER A 95 0.65 -2.17 9.90
N ILE A 96 0.40 -1.10 9.15
CA ILE A 96 -0.02 0.20 9.67
C ILE A 96 -1.46 0.42 9.25
N ILE A 97 -2.35 0.48 10.24
CA ILE A 97 -3.77 0.75 10.02
C ILE A 97 -4.11 1.96 10.86
N ASP A 98 -4.53 3.04 10.22
CA ASP A 98 -4.94 4.24 10.93
C ASP A 98 -6.15 3.96 11.83
N PRO A 99 -6.17 4.47 13.08
CA PRO A 99 -7.28 4.19 14.02
C PRO A 99 -8.63 4.73 13.55
N GLY A 100 -8.66 5.66 12.59
CA GLY A 100 -9.87 6.16 11.95
C GLY A 100 -10.41 5.26 10.82
N VAL A 101 -9.79 4.11 10.55
CA VAL A 101 -10.28 3.13 9.57
C VAL A 101 -11.34 2.24 10.21
N LEU A 102 -12.49 2.11 9.55
CA LEU A 102 -13.50 1.13 9.91
C LEU A 102 -13.23 -0.18 9.18
N ILE A 103 -13.05 -1.28 9.93
CA ILE A 103 -12.88 -2.63 9.38
C ILE A 103 -13.93 -3.54 9.99
N GLY A 104 -14.80 -4.13 9.17
CA GLY A 104 -15.78 -5.09 9.65
C GLY A 104 -15.14 -6.37 10.15
N ALA A 105 -15.76 -6.99 11.17
CA ALA A 105 -15.18 -8.09 11.95
C ALA A 105 -14.84 -9.35 11.12
N SER A 106 -15.52 -9.58 10.00
CA SER A 106 -15.24 -10.71 9.11
C SER A 106 -14.16 -10.44 8.06
N SER A 107 -13.73 -9.19 7.92
CA SER A 107 -12.68 -8.81 6.98
C SER A 107 -11.29 -9.20 7.49
N ARG A 108 -10.33 -9.37 6.57
CA ARG A 108 -8.95 -9.77 6.88
C ARG A 108 -7.96 -8.89 6.11
N VAL A 109 -6.85 -8.56 6.76
CA VAL A 109 -5.77 -7.73 6.20
C VAL A 109 -4.45 -8.47 6.38
N GLY A 110 -3.71 -8.62 5.28
CA GLY A 110 -2.40 -9.27 5.26
C GLY A 110 -1.31 -8.46 5.94
N ALA A 111 -0.17 -9.12 6.19
CA ALA A 111 1.00 -8.50 6.78
C ALA A 111 1.59 -7.43 5.86
N GLY A 112 2.23 -6.40 6.44
CA GLY A 112 2.89 -5.37 5.65
C GLY A 112 1.97 -4.35 4.98
N ALA A 113 0.64 -4.47 5.19
CA ALA A 113 -0.34 -3.56 4.62
C ALA A 113 -0.28 -2.18 5.26
N VAL A 114 -0.59 -1.15 4.47
CA VAL A 114 -0.73 0.23 4.94
C VAL A 114 -2.12 0.73 4.57
N ILE A 115 -2.93 1.06 5.56
CA ILE A 115 -4.31 1.53 5.38
C ILE A 115 -4.45 2.86 6.09
N LEU A 116 -4.58 3.92 5.30
CA LEU A 116 -4.66 5.29 5.77
C LEU A 116 -6.10 5.71 6.08
N GLY A 117 -6.21 6.74 6.94
CA GLY A 117 -7.46 7.13 7.60
C GLY A 117 -8.62 7.50 6.67
N HIS A 118 -9.82 7.58 7.26
CA HIS A 118 -11.09 7.80 6.56
C HIS A 118 -11.47 6.71 5.54
N SER A 119 -10.78 5.58 5.55
CA SER A 119 -11.12 4.43 4.72
C SER A 119 -12.12 3.52 5.43
N THR A 120 -13.00 2.86 4.68
CA THR A 120 -13.97 1.89 5.20
C THR A 120 -13.83 0.57 4.46
N ILE A 121 -13.60 -0.51 5.21
CA ILE A 121 -13.61 -1.90 4.76
C ILE A 121 -14.82 -2.56 5.44
N THR A 122 -15.82 -2.95 4.65
CA THR A 122 -17.09 -3.42 5.19
C THR A 122 -17.03 -4.89 5.63
N ALA A 123 -17.73 -5.81 4.96
CA ALA A 123 -17.86 -7.20 5.38
C ALA A 123 -17.13 -8.17 4.44
N ASP A 124 -16.53 -9.21 4.99
CA ASP A 124 -15.99 -10.35 4.24
C ASP A 124 -14.93 -9.98 3.18
N ALA A 125 -14.30 -8.81 3.33
CA ALA A 125 -13.25 -8.36 2.43
C ALA A 125 -11.90 -8.99 2.81
N ARG A 126 -11.09 -9.31 1.80
CA ARG A 126 -9.76 -9.89 1.95
C ARG A 126 -8.74 -8.99 1.28
N LEU A 127 -7.81 -8.46 2.07
CA LEU A 127 -6.67 -7.70 1.57
C LEU A 127 -5.41 -8.55 1.78
N GLY A 128 -4.65 -8.76 0.72
CA GLY A 128 -3.39 -9.50 0.71
C GLY A 128 -2.25 -8.78 1.44
N GLU A 129 -1.05 -9.32 1.29
CA GLU A 129 0.16 -8.73 1.87
C GLU A 129 0.53 -7.44 1.15
N HIS A 130 1.05 -6.47 1.90
CA HIS A 130 1.60 -5.23 1.35
C HIS A 130 0.64 -4.43 0.45
N VAL A 131 -0.67 -4.61 0.64
CA VAL A 131 -1.71 -3.76 0.06
C VAL A 131 -1.57 -2.34 0.61
N LEU A 132 -1.69 -1.35 -0.26
CA LEU A 132 -1.75 0.05 0.11
C LEU A 132 -3.15 0.61 -0.15
N VAL A 133 -3.81 1.06 0.90
CA VAL A 133 -5.09 1.78 0.82
C VAL A 133 -4.85 3.20 1.29
N ASN A 134 -4.89 4.13 0.34
CA ASN A 134 -4.73 5.57 0.62
C ASN A 134 -5.99 6.17 1.26
N PRO A 135 -5.95 7.41 1.75
CA PRO A 135 -7.04 7.98 2.53
C PRO A 135 -8.38 8.02 1.77
N GLY A 136 -9.48 7.84 2.51
CA GLY A 136 -10.83 8.03 1.99
C GLY A 136 -11.33 6.93 1.04
N CYS A 137 -10.73 5.75 1.04
CA CYS A 137 -11.19 4.65 0.18
C CYS A 137 -12.41 3.92 0.76
N THR A 138 -13.26 3.37 -0.10
CA THR A 138 -14.34 2.47 0.31
C THR A 138 -14.18 1.11 -0.35
N ILE A 139 -14.12 0.07 0.48
CA ILE A 139 -14.03 -1.34 0.07
C ILE A 139 -15.30 -2.01 0.59
N ALA A 140 -16.29 -2.18 -0.30
CA ALA A 140 -17.55 -2.84 0.01
C ALA A 140 -17.36 -4.36 0.24
N HIS A 141 -18.48 -5.06 0.41
CA HIS A 141 -18.49 -6.43 0.86
C HIS A 141 -17.90 -7.41 -0.17
N ASP A 142 -17.33 -8.52 0.30
CA ASP A 142 -16.82 -9.62 -0.54
C ASP A 142 -15.71 -9.23 -1.54
N ASN A 143 -15.03 -8.11 -1.30
CA ASN A 143 -13.92 -7.68 -2.15
C ASN A 143 -12.66 -8.48 -1.84
N ALA A 144 -11.87 -8.77 -2.88
CA ALA A 144 -10.57 -9.40 -2.76
C ALA A 144 -9.51 -8.51 -3.42
N LEU A 145 -8.54 -8.05 -2.63
CA LEU A 145 -7.36 -7.32 -3.11
C LEU A 145 -6.16 -8.24 -2.90
N GLU A 146 -5.51 -8.64 -3.97
CA GLU A 146 -4.31 -9.46 -3.92
C GLU A 146 -3.08 -8.63 -3.52
N ASP A 147 -1.96 -9.33 -3.29
CA ASP A 147 -0.72 -8.74 -2.77
C ASP A 147 -0.27 -7.51 -3.58
N PHE A 148 0.29 -6.53 -2.88
CA PHE A 148 0.82 -5.29 -3.45
C PHE A 148 -0.19 -4.41 -4.21
N ALA A 149 -1.48 -4.73 -4.25
CA ALA A 149 -2.47 -3.85 -4.84
C ALA A 149 -2.45 -2.45 -4.19
N THR A 150 -2.63 -1.40 -4.98
CA THR A 150 -2.70 -0.02 -4.50
C THR A 150 -4.05 0.58 -4.86
N LEU A 151 -4.79 1.04 -3.85
CA LEU A 151 -5.88 1.98 -4.01
C LEU A 151 -5.37 3.38 -3.67
N SER A 152 -5.39 4.29 -4.65
CA SER A 152 -5.09 5.71 -4.47
C SER A 152 -6.21 6.44 -3.71
N PRO A 153 -6.02 7.69 -3.26
CA PRO A 153 -7.00 8.37 -2.42
C PRO A 153 -8.40 8.40 -3.03
N GLY A 154 -9.43 8.20 -2.21
CA GLY A 154 -10.83 8.31 -2.64
C GLY A 154 -11.29 7.24 -3.64
N VAL A 155 -10.65 6.07 -3.71
CA VAL A 155 -11.11 4.96 -4.56
C VAL A 155 -12.30 4.25 -3.92
N HIS A 156 -13.33 3.96 -4.73
CA HIS A 156 -14.54 3.28 -4.26
C HIS A 156 -14.78 1.97 -5.02
N LEU A 157 -14.68 0.85 -4.33
CA LEU A 157 -14.97 -0.48 -4.85
C LEU A 157 -16.34 -0.95 -4.32
N ALA A 158 -17.29 -1.17 -5.23
CA ALA A 158 -18.56 -1.81 -4.89
C ALA A 158 -18.37 -3.32 -4.59
N GLY A 159 -19.44 -4.04 -4.28
CA GLY A 159 -19.34 -5.42 -3.78
C GLY A 159 -18.82 -6.44 -4.79
N HIS A 160 -18.08 -7.45 -4.32
CA HIS A 160 -17.48 -8.53 -5.11
C HIS A 160 -16.48 -8.09 -6.18
N VAL A 161 -15.79 -6.97 -6.00
CA VAL A 161 -14.68 -6.54 -6.86
C VAL A 161 -13.42 -7.35 -6.51
N GLN A 162 -12.73 -7.84 -7.55
CA GLN A 162 -11.43 -8.50 -7.40
C GLN A 162 -10.33 -7.67 -8.03
N VAL A 163 -9.32 -7.34 -7.25
CA VAL A 163 -8.15 -6.53 -7.64
C VAL A 163 -6.93 -7.43 -7.62
N GLY A 164 -6.35 -7.68 -8.79
CA GLY A 164 -5.19 -8.56 -8.94
C GLY A 164 -3.90 -8.00 -8.36
N GLU A 165 -2.91 -8.87 -8.26
CA GLU A 165 -1.60 -8.58 -7.65
C GLU A 165 -0.96 -7.36 -8.30
N GLY A 166 -0.49 -6.43 -7.47
CA GLY A 166 0.22 -5.23 -7.91
C GLY A 166 -0.56 -4.33 -8.86
N ALA A 167 -1.90 -4.47 -8.95
CA ALA A 167 -2.73 -3.54 -9.69
C ALA A 167 -2.74 -2.16 -9.01
N PHE A 168 -2.83 -1.10 -9.81
CA PHE A 168 -2.87 0.28 -9.34
C PHE A 168 -4.18 0.94 -9.74
N ILE A 169 -4.94 1.41 -8.76
CA ILE A 169 -6.23 2.06 -8.97
C ILE A 169 -6.05 3.53 -8.58
N GLY A 170 -6.14 4.41 -9.57
CA GLY A 170 -5.85 5.83 -9.45
C GLY A 170 -6.91 6.62 -8.68
N THR A 171 -6.49 7.80 -8.20
CA THR A 171 -7.27 8.65 -7.30
C THR A 171 -8.70 8.87 -7.78
N GLY A 172 -9.68 8.68 -6.90
CA GLY A 172 -11.09 8.96 -7.21
C GLY A 172 -11.74 7.99 -8.21
N ALA A 173 -11.08 6.89 -8.59
CA ALA A 173 -11.69 5.88 -9.46
C ALA A 173 -12.80 5.12 -8.71
N CYS A 174 -13.86 4.75 -9.43
CA CYS A 174 -14.93 3.92 -8.89
C CYS A 174 -15.15 2.67 -9.74
N VAL A 175 -15.47 1.56 -9.08
CA VAL A 175 -15.62 0.24 -9.70
C VAL A 175 -16.97 -0.35 -9.32
N ILE A 176 -17.78 -0.71 -10.31
CA ILE A 176 -19.11 -1.31 -10.09
C ILE A 176 -18.99 -2.75 -9.56
N PRO A 177 -20.08 -3.36 -9.05
CA PRO A 177 -20.00 -4.70 -8.49
C PRO A 177 -19.51 -5.76 -9.47
N LYS A 178 -18.89 -6.82 -8.95
CA LYS A 178 -18.50 -8.04 -9.70
C LYS A 178 -17.50 -7.82 -10.83
N ILE A 179 -16.69 -6.77 -10.74
CA ILE A 179 -15.60 -6.50 -11.69
C ILE A 179 -14.30 -7.17 -11.24
N ARG A 180 -13.59 -7.76 -12.20
CA ARG A 180 -12.20 -8.22 -12.04
C ARG A 180 -11.24 -7.22 -12.69
N ILE A 181 -10.32 -6.69 -11.91
CA ILE A 181 -9.16 -5.91 -12.34
C ILE A 181 -7.95 -6.85 -12.30
N GLY A 182 -7.32 -7.10 -13.45
CA GLY A 182 -6.21 -8.04 -13.57
C GLY A 182 -4.93 -7.59 -12.86
N ALA A 183 -4.02 -8.54 -12.63
CA ALA A 183 -2.71 -8.27 -12.03
C ALA A 183 -1.94 -7.22 -12.84
N HIS A 184 -1.26 -6.31 -12.14
CA HIS A 184 -0.49 -5.20 -12.71
C HIS A 184 -1.28 -4.28 -13.66
N ALA A 185 -2.61 -4.32 -13.63
CA ALA A 185 -3.43 -3.38 -14.37
C ALA A 185 -3.34 -1.97 -13.78
N LEU A 186 -3.53 -0.96 -14.62
CA LEU A 186 -3.57 0.44 -14.24
C LEU A 186 -4.94 1.03 -14.54
N VAL A 187 -5.68 1.37 -13.49
CA VAL A 187 -6.91 2.16 -13.60
C VAL A 187 -6.55 3.61 -13.35
N GLY A 188 -6.83 4.48 -14.32
CA GLY A 188 -6.54 5.90 -14.24
C GLY A 188 -7.33 6.63 -13.15
N ALA A 189 -6.80 7.80 -12.75
CA ALA A 189 -7.52 8.69 -11.84
C ALA A 189 -8.89 9.08 -12.40
N GLY A 190 -9.92 9.08 -11.55
CA GLY A 190 -11.30 9.42 -11.88
C GLY A 190 -12.00 8.44 -12.83
N ALA A 191 -11.41 7.26 -13.10
CA ALA A 191 -12.00 6.30 -14.01
C ALA A 191 -13.24 5.61 -13.42
N VAL A 192 -14.25 5.36 -14.26
CA VAL A 192 -15.48 4.63 -13.89
C VAL A 192 -15.46 3.25 -14.55
N VAL A 193 -15.05 2.24 -13.79
CA VAL A 193 -14.82 0.89 -14.29
C VAL A 193 -16.12 0.09 -14.27
N ILE A 194 -16.68 -0.11 -15.46
CA ILE A 194 -17.93 -0.86 -15.68
C ILE A 194 -17.73 -2.22 -16.38
N ARG A 195 -16.47 -2.62 -16.64
CA ARG A 195 -16.10 -3.89 -17.30
C ARG A 195 -14.80 -4.41 -16.71
N ASN A 196 -14.58 -5.72 -16.82
CA ASN A 196 -13.32 -6.34 -16.41
C ASN A 196 -12.12 -5.71 -17.13
N VAL A 197 -11.01 -5.57 -16.40
CA VAL A 197 -9.74 -5.05 -16.90
C VAL A 197 -8.75 -6.20 -16.97
N ALA A 198 -8.14 -6.42 -18.13
CA ALA A 198 -7.20 -7.51 -18.33
C ALA A 198 -5.88 -7.27 -17.54
N PRO A 199 -5.11 -8.32 -17.20
CA PRO A 199 -3.80 -8.15 -16.59
C PRO A 199 -2.88 -7.24 -17.42
N GLY A 200 -2.15 -6.36 -16.77
CA GLY A 200 -1.24 -5.38 -17.38
C GLY A 200 -1.93 -4.30 -18.23
N GLN A 201 -3.26 -4.29 -18.31
CA GLN A 201 -4.00 -3.33 -19.11
C GLN A 201 -4.13 -1.99 -18.39
N THR A 202 -4.04 -0.91 -19.17
CA THR A 202 -4.29 0.44 -18.70
C THR A 202 -5.66 0.93 -19.18
N VAL A 203 -6.52 1.41 -18.28
CA VAL A 203 -7.85 1.96 -18.60
C VAL A 203 -8.05 3.35 -18.00
N PHE A 204 -8.75 4.24 -18.70
CA PHE A 204 -9.06 5.61 -18.27
C PHE A 204 -10.46 6.05 -18.70
N GLY A 205 -11.02 7.04 -18.02
CA GLY A 205 -12.25 7.75 -18.45
C GLY A 205 -13.54 7.26 -17.79
N ASN A 206 -14.65 7.87 -18.20
CA ASN A 206 -16.00 7.53 -17.76
C ASN A 206 -16.91 7.33 -18.99
N PRO A 207 -17.26 6.07 -19.36
CA PRO A 207 -16.77 4.83 -18.74
C PRO A 207 -15.28 4.59 -19.05
N ALA A 208 -14.63 3.74 -18.25
CA ALA A 208 -13.22 3.42 -18.42
C ALA A 208 -13.01 2.59 -19.69
N HIS A 209 -12.12 3.07 -20.56
CA HIS A 209 -11.71 2.39 -21.79
C HIS A 209 -10.22 2.10 -21.79
N ALA A 210 -9.84 0.99 -22.41
CA ALA A 210 -8.45 0.64 -22.63
C ALA A 210 -7.76 1.74 -23.44
N LEU A 211 -6.60 2.19 -22.97
CA LEU A 211 -5.74 3.03 -23.78
C LEU A 211 -5.04 2.15 -24.84
N PRO A 212 -4.93 2.62 -26.09
CA PRO A 212 -4.09 1.95 -27.06
C PRO A 212 -2.66 1.89 -26.53
N ALA A 213 -1.98 0.76 -26.75
CA ALA A 213 -0.58 0.60 -26.36
C ALA A 213 0.22 1.75 -26.97
N ARG A 214 0.68 2.69 -26.15
CA ARG A 214 1.52 3.79 -26.61
C ARG A 214 2.88 3.16 -26.94
N PRO A 215 3.40 3.25 -28.18
CA PRO A 215 4.80 2.91 -28.40
C PRO A 215 5.62 3.79 -27.46
N LEU A 216 6.54 3.19 -26.69
CA LEU A 216 7.42 3.88 -25.75
C LEU A 216 8.14 5.01 -26.48
N ARG A 217 7.63 6.25 -26.37
CA ARG A 217 8.40 7.44 -26.75
C ARG A 217 9.40 7.67 -25.63
N ARG A 218 10.63 7.24 -25.84
CA ARG A 218 11.80 7.75 -25.11
C ARG A 218 11.85 9.25 -25.39
N ALA A 219 11.59 10.06 -24.37
CA ALA A 219 11.98 11.46 -24.31
C ALA A 219 13.20 11.52 -23.38
#